data_AF-A0A4V2K9C7-F1
#
_entry.id   AF-A0A4V2K9C7-F1
#
_cell.length_a   1.000
_cell.length_b   1.000
_cell.length_c   1.000
_cell.angle_alpha   90.00
_cell.angle_beta   90.00
_cell.angle_gamma   90.00
#
_symmetry.space_group_name_H-M   'P 1'
#
loop_
_entity.id
_entity.type
_entity.pdbx_description
1 polymer ?
#
loop_
_entity_poly.entity_id
_entity_poly.type
_entity_poly.pdbx_seq_one_letter_code
_entity_poly.pdbx_strand_id
1 'polypeptide(L)'
;MNVLVYTGPDTSPPSLSYTLTSLRTLLTPNYAVQTLDAKVLPAQPWPASCALLVIPPFQSGGVAFSAAAVKDVQNYVRGGGKLLSLGNAVRAEPSKIPTALALSAQVAGVSIIDVSPTPASAPRPKLTLEDGDLGLAFSLTPATEGKADTPAIRLVDGTQLDGLQSAGGVGLPSLPEADLSAKGVEFLAQYVPTEESRVAAIKARIGRGTAAFWSIHLETPLVSDPAQDKARLQALRHTLEVLGLRLPSTSTARESDNGAVARPTPQILSSAPWRAGVVETIVRALEVPELAAAVPHELKDSNDTFLFYPQQEASRVFAEQREAAKKLGEDPVTWNPKHIVVYKDGTTAPQELTPKFSIETYYEELRKARGERGCPENYPDGAWGVGEALLYGEVVTSTQTMLDKNIRLLTSLPTPLLSLASAQLTGRGRGGNVWLSPPGCLQFSLLLRVPLSALPATKIVFVQYLFALAIAEACRTDGVLGEEAGSRVRIKWPNDLYAITPDGERKKIGGILVNTSFGAGKVELVVGASSAPHSRRLTLTSTSTPTFYRAGTNMAFTRSCVHAARLQGVA
;
A
#
# COMPACT_ATOMS: atom_id res chain seq x y z
N MET A 1 6.03 0.18 -9.49
CA MET A 1 6.42 -1.24 -9.35
C MET A 1 6.21 -1.65 -7.91
N ASN A 2 5.86 -2.91 -7.67
CA ASN A 2 5.46 -3.41 -6.36
C ASN A 2 6.58 -4.22 -5.73
N VAL A 3 6.85 -4.00 -4.44
CA VAL A 3 7.55 -4.95 -3.58
C VAL A 3 6.49 -5.81 -2.93
N LEU A 4 6.55 -7.11 -3.18
CA LEU A 4 5.58 -8.09 -2.70
C LEU A 4 6.21 -8.86 -1.54
N VAL A 5 5.54 -8.89 -0.40
CA VAL A 5 5.96 -9.61 0.80
C VAL A 5 5.10 -10.85 0.93
N TYR A 6 5.71 -12.02 0.86
CA TYR A 6 5.00 -13.29 1.00
C TYR A 6 4.25 -13.36 2.33
N THR A 7 3.01 -13.84 2.29
CA THR A 7 2.22 -14.17 3.48
C THR A 7 1.56 -15.53 3.30
N GLY A 8 1.73 -16.39 4.29
CA GLY A 8 1.15 -17.73 4.32
C GLY A 8 1.02 -18.24 5.75
N PRO A 9 0.41 -19.43 5.94
CA PRO A 9 0.27 -20.08 7.25
C PRO A 9 1.61 -20.36 7.95
N ASP A 10 2.70 -20.29 7.19
CA ASP A 10 4.07 -20.50 7.58
C ASP A 10 4.82 -19.20 7.93
N THR A 11 4.17 -18.05 7.90
CA THR A 11 4.77 -16.76 8.26
C THR A 11 4.23 -16.26 9.60
N SER A 12 5.13 -15.85 10.49
CA SER A 12 4.80 -15.22 11.77
C SER A 12 4.12 -13.86 11.59
N PRO A 13 2.94 -13.58 12.20
CA PRO A 13 2.29 -12.27 12.09
C PRO A 13 3.17 -11.09 12.57
N PRO A 14 3.90 -11.19 13.69
CA PRO A 14 4.89 -10.18 14.08
C PRO A 14 5.95 -9.93 13.01
N SER A 15 6.59 -10.98 12.49
CA SER A 15 7.66 -10.84 11.49
C SER A 15 7.14 -10.24 10.18
N LEU A 16 5.92 -10.58 9.77
CA LEU A 16 5.27 -9.96 8.62
C LEU A 16 5.04 -8.46 8.85
N SER A 17 4.51 -8.08 10.01
CA SER A 17 4.26 -6.68 10.37
C SER A 17 5.57 -5.86 10.39
N TYR A 18 6.62 -6.39 10.99
CA TYR A 18 7.93 -5.76 11.03
C TYR A 18 8.58 -5.63 9.64
N THR A 19 8.44 -6.67 8.80
CA THR A 19 8.91 -6.64 7.41
C THR A 19 8.19 -5.54 6.62
N LEU A 20 6.86 -5.49 6.70
CA LEU A 20 6.05 -4.47 6.02
C LEU A 20 6.42 -3.07 6.49
N THR A 21 6.58 -2.87 7.80
CA THR A 21 6.91 -1.56 8.39
C THR A 21 8.29 -1.07 7.97
N SER A 22 9.31 -1.93 8.08
CA SER A 22 10.69 -1.59 7.67
C SER A 22 10.77 -1.27 6.17
N LEU A 23 10.14 -2.10 5.33
CA LEU A 23 10.14 -1.87 3.88
C LEU A 23 9.36 -0.62 3.48
N ARG A 24 8.18 -0.36 4.05
CA ARG A 24 7.40 0.86 3.78
C ARG A 24 8.20 2.11 4.14
N THR A 25 8.94 2.06 5.25
CA THR A 25 9.81 3.15 5.70
C THR A 25 10.93 3.44 4.69
N LEU A 26 11.56 2.39 4.15
CA LEU A 26 12.72 2.53 3.27
C LEU A 26 12.37 2.78 1.80
N LEU A 27 11.20 2.31 1.34
CA LEU A 27 10.85 2.26 -0.08
C LEU A 27 9.81 3.29 -0.51
N THR A 28 9.04 3.86 0.43
CA THR A 28 8.05 4.91 0.11
C THR A 28 8.77 6.23 -0.20
N PRO A 29 8.39 6.97 -1.26
CA PRO A 29 7.24 6.75 -2.15
C PRO A 29 7.58 5.97 -3.45
N ASN A 30 8.81 5.50 -3.61
CA ASN A 30 9.30 4.94 -4.88
C ASN A 30 8.69 3.56 -5.22
N TYR A 31 8.35 2.74 -4.22
CA TYR A 31 7.73 1.43 -4.41
C TYR A 31 6.52 1.20 -3.50
N ALA A 32 5.58 0.40 -4.00
CA ALA A 32 4.52 -0.19 -3.19
C ALA A 32 5.10 -1.28 -2.30
N VAL A 33 4.64 -1.43 -1.05
CA VAL A 33 4.89 -2.66 -0.29
C VAL A 33 3.55 -3.33 -0.02
N GLN A 34 3.35 -4.51 -0.62
CA GLN A 34 2.09 -5.26 -0.57
C GLN A 34 2.34 -6.67 -0.07
N THR A 35 1.33 -7.30 0.50
CA THR A 35 1.38 -8.73 0.80
C THR A 35 1.00 -9.56 -0.43
N LEU A 36 1.59 -10.76 -0.56
CA LEU A 36 1.24 -11.74 -1.57
C LEU A 36 0.90 -13.07 -0.89
N ASP A 37 -0.38 -13.41 -0.90
CA ASP A 37 -0.88 -14.62 -0.24
C ASP A 37 -0.45 -15.88 -0.99
N ALA A 38 -0.06 -16.92 -0.24
CA ALA A 38 0.37 -18.21 -0.76
C ALA A 38 -0.62 -18.85 -1.76
N LYS A 39 -1.94 -18.66 -1.56
CA LYS A 39 -3.00 -19.15 -2.45
C LYS A 39 -3.09 -18.37 -3.75
N VAL A 40 -2.68 -17.10 -3.73
CA VAL A 40 -2.76 -16.16 -4.87
C VAL A 40 -1.51 -16.27 -5.74
N LEU A 41 -0.38 -16.70 -5.16
CA LEU A 41 0.91 -16.83 -5.83
C LEU A 41 0.85 -17.64 -7.15
N PRO A 42 0.15 -18.79 -7.25
CA PRO A 42 0.02 -19.52 -8.51
C PRO A 42 -1.14 -19.07 -9.41
N ALA A 43 -2.01 -18.17 -8.94
CA ALA A 43 -3.28 -17.85 -9.62
C ALA A 43 -3.29 -16.49 -10.36
N GLN A 44 -2.32 -15.60 -10.08
CA GLN A 44 -2.32 -14.22 -10.60
C GLN A 44 -0.99 -13.88 -11.31
N PRO A 45 -1.00 -13.03 -12.36
CA PRO A 45 0.21 -12.60 -13.06
C PRO A 45 0.98 -11.51 -12.29
N TRP A 46 1.36 -11.81 -11.05
CA TRP A 46 2.13 -10.90 -10.19
C TRP A 46 3.55 -10.56 -10.72
N PRO A 47 4.29 -11.45 -11.44
CA PRO A 47 5.67 -11.16 -11.85
C PRO A 47 5.85 -9.88 -12.67
N ALA A 48 4.87 -9.56 -13.53
CA ALA A 48 4.94 -8.39 -14.41
C ALA A 48 4.92 -7.04 -13.67
N SER A 49 4.39 -7.02 -12.44
CA SER A 49 4.29 -5.81 -11.61
C SER A 49 5.27 -5.79 -10.44
N CYS A 50 6.03 -6.88 -10.25
CA CYS A 50 6.90 -7.11 -9.10
C CYS A 50 8.31 -6.56 -9.38
N ALA A 51 8.78 -5.64 -8.54
CA ALA A 51 10.17 -5.21 -8.49
C ALA A 51 11.02 -6.03 -7.53
N LEU A 52 10.43 -6.59 -6.47
CA LEU A 52 11.12 -7.40 -5.46
C LEU A 52 10.10 -8.30 -4.77
N LEU A 53 10.41 -9.60 -4.69
CA LEU A 53 9.67 -10.54 -3.84
C LEU A 53 10.45 -10.70 -2.52
N VAL A 54 9.80 -10.47 -1.39
CA VAL A 54 10.38 -10.61 -0.06
C VAL A 54 9.76 -11.82 0.61
N ILE A 55 10.59 -12.72 1.12
CA ILE A 55 10.22 -13.89 1.90
C ILE A 55 10.58 -13.60 3.37
N PRO A 56 9.58 -13.32 4.24
CA PRO A 56 9.83 -13.20 5.67
C PRO A 56 10.27 -14.53 6.29
N PRO A 57 10.65 -14.53 7.59
CA PRO A 57 11.01 -15.75 8.30
C PRO A 57 9.90 -16.79 8.31
N PHE A 58 10.26 -18.03 8.00
CA PHE A 58 9.37 -19.17 8.11
C PHE A 58 9.25 -19.67 9.55
N GLN A 59 8.04 -20.01 9.96
CA GLN A 59 7.77 -20.76 11.18
C GLN A 59 8.03 -22.25 10.97
N SER A 60 8.56 -22.94 11.97
CA SER A 60 8.91 -24.37 11.92
C SER A 60 7.73 -25.29 11.57
N GLY A 61 6.53 -24.99 12.07
CA GLY A 61 5.32 -25.79 11.85
C GLY A 61 4.53 -25.51 10.56
N GLY A 62 4.95 -24.54 9.74
CA GLY A 62 4.19 -24.12 8.57
C GLY A 62 4.35 -25.04 7.35
N VAL A 63 3.33 -25.09 6.49
CA VAL A 63 3.36 -25.87 5.24
C VAL A 63 4.35 -25.27 4.25
N ALA A 64 5.09 -26.11 3.52
CA ALA A 64 5.99 -25.68 2.45
C ALA A 64 5.23 -25.08 1.26
N PHE A 65 5.93 -24.36 0.38
CA PHE A 65 5.33 -23.84 -0.85
C PHE A 65 4.74 -24.98 -1.70
N SER A 66 3.62 -24.70 -2.37
CA SER A 66 3.11 -25.63 -3.38
C SER A 66 4.09 -25.72 -4.56
N ALA A 67 4.13 -26.85 -5.26
CA ALA A 67 5.02 -27.03 -6.41
C ALA A 67 4.79 -25.96 -7.50
N ALA A 68 3.54 -25.52 -7.69
CA ALA A 68 3.20 -24.42 -8.59
C ALA A 68 3.79 -23.10 -8.13
N ALA A 69 3.66 -22.78 -6.82
CA ALA A 69 4.23 -21.58 -6.23
C ALA A 69 5.76 -21.55 -6.34
N VAL A 70 6.44 -22.66 -6.04
CA VAL A 70 7.91 -22.78 -6.24
C VAL A 70 8.28 -22.51 -7.70
N LYS A 71 7.57 -23.12 -8.64
CA LYS A 71 7.81 -22.93 -10.08
C LYS A 71 7.67 -21.47 -10.51
N ASP A 72 6.65 -20.76 -10.03
CA ASP A 72 6.43 -19.36 -10.39
C ASP A 72 7.49 -18.43 -9.80
N VAL A 73 7.90 -18.65 -8.54
CA VAL A 73 9.01 -17.91 -7.94
C VAL A 73 10.32 -18.19 -8.69
N GLN A 74 10.60 -19.46 -8.99
CA GLN A 74 11.76 -19.88 -9.76
C GLN A 74 11.83 -19.20 -11.14
N ASN A 75 10.70 -19.19 -11.87
CA ASN A 75 10.59 -18.56 -13.18
C ASN A 75 10.75 -17.04 -13.10
N TYR A 76 10.16 -16.40 -12.08
CA TYR A 76 10.30 -14.96 -11.86
C TYR A 76 11.77 -14.58 -11.62
N VAL A 77 12.46 -15.26 -10.70
CA VAL A 77 13.86 -14.94 -10.40
C VAL A 77 14.75 -15.23 -11.63
N ARG A 78 14.69 -16.43 -12.22
CA ARG A 78 15.47 -16.74 -13.45
C ARG A 78 15.19 -15.77 -14.60
N GLY A 79 13.96 -15.28 -14.69
CA GLY A 79 13.50 -14.35 -15.71
C GLY A 79 14.11 -12.95 -15.63
N GLY A 80 14.76 -12.59 -14.51
CA GLY A 80 15.28 -11.24 -14.23
C GLY A 80 14.72 -10.61 -12.96
N GLY A 81 13.86 -11.34 -12.23
CA GLY A 81 13.28 -10.90 -10.98
C GLY A 81 14.27 -10.85 -9.83
N LYS A 82 13.86 -10.15 -8.76
CA LYS A 82 14.65 -9.95 -7.55
C LYS A 82 13.97 -10.58 -6.35
N LEU A 83 14.74 -11.25 -5.49
CA LEU A 83 14.26 -11.88 -4.26
C LEU A 83 15.08 -11.44 -3.04
N LEU A 84 14.41 -11.28 -1.90
CA LEU A 84 15.02 -11.02 -0.59
C LEU A 84 14.44 -12.00 0.44
N SER A 85 15.28 -12.82 1.07
CA SER A 85 14.90 -13.65 2.20
C SER A 85 15.46 -13.05 3.50
N LEU A 86 14.61 -12.92 4.52
CA LEU A 86 14.97 -12.41 5.84
C LEU A 86 14.73 -13.47 6.92
N GLY A 87 15.67 -13.61 7.86
CA GLY A 87 15.55 -14.53 9.00
C GLY A 87 15.23 -15.99 8.60
N ASN A 88 15.83 -16.49 7.51
CA ASN A 88 15.75 -17.91 7.15
C ASN A 88 17.16 -18.47 6.99
N ALA A 89 17.41 -19.65 7.54
CA ALA A 89 18.64 -20.37 7.24
C ALA A 89 18.65 -20.77 5.76
N VAL A 90 19.83 -20.67 5.13
CA VAL A 90 19.99 -20.96 3.71
C VAL A 90 21.08 -21.99 3.54
N ARG A 91 20.78 -23.05 2.78
CA ARG A 91 21.75 -24.07 2.39
C ARG A 91 21.99 -23.97 0.90
N ALA A 92 23.21 -23.62 0.51
CA ALA A 92 23.67 -23.65 -0.87
C ALA A 92 24.38 -24.99 -1.13
N GLU A 93 23.93 -25.74 -2.12
CA GLU A 93 24.54 -27.01 -2.52
C GLU A 93 24.76 -27.07 -4.03
N PRO A 94 25.75 -27.83 -4.53
CA PRO A 94 25.87 -28.11 -5.95
C PRO A 94 24.60 -28.79 -6.47
N SER A 95 24.03 -28.28 -7.56
CA SER A 95 22.87 -28.88 -8.20
C SER A 95 23.25 -30.24 -8.78
N LYS A 96 22.54 -31.30 -8.35
CA LYS A 96 22.83 -32.69 -8.74
C LYS A 96 22.16 -33.13 -10.05
N ILE A 97 21.44 -32.24 -10.73
CA ILE A 97 20.61 -32.61 -11.89
C ILE A 97 21.17 -31.97 -13.17
N PRO A 98 21.61 -32.76 -14.16
CA PRO A 98 21.95 -32.23 -15.49
C PRO A 98 20.74 -31.52 -16.10
N THR A 99 20.96 -30.36 -16.71
CA THR A 99 19.94 -29.44 -17.26
C THR A 99 18.88 -30.13 -18.14
N ALA A 100 19.25 -31.21 -18.84
CA ALA A 100 18.37 -31.99 -19.70
C ALA A 100 17.33 -32.86 -18.95
N LEU A 101 17.66 -33.36 -17.76
CA LEU A 101 16.77 -34.21 -16.94
C LEU A 101 15.76 -33.38 -16.13
N ALA A 102 16.14 -32.18 -15.72
CA ALA A 102 15.23 -31.23 -15.08
C ALA A 102 14.12 -30.77 -16.04
N LEU A 103 14.46 -30.52 -17.32
CA LEU A 103 13.48 -30.16 -18.34
C LEU A 103 12.50 -31.29 -18.65
N SER A 104 12.96 -32.54 -18.75
CA SER A 104 12.08 -33.68 -19.06
C SER A 104 11.12 -34.02 -17.91
N ALA A 105 11.56 -33.89 -16.64
CA ALA A 105 10.68 -33.99 -15.49
C ALA A 105 9.66 -32.84 -15.40
N GLN A 106 10.05 -31.62 -15.81
CA GLN A 106 9.17 -30.46 -15.91
C GLN A 106 8.08 -30.60 -16.99
N VAL A 107 8.40 -31.22 -18.13
CA VAL A 107 7.42 -31.52 -19.19
C VAL A 107 6.45 -32.62 -18.75
N ALA A 108 6.91 -33.56 -17.91
CA ALA A 108 6.10 -34.67 -17.40
C ALA A 108 5.21 -34.31 -16.19
N GLY A 109 5.24 -33.06 -15.68
CA GLY A 109 4.43 -32.66 -14.53
C GLY A 109 4.84 -33.32 -13.21
N VAL A 110 6.05 -33.91 -13.14
CA VAL A 110 6.56 -34.58 -11.95
C VAL A 110 7.34 -33.57 -11.10
N SER A 111 6.84 -33.29 -9.89
CA SER A 111 7.58 -32.50 -8.89
C SER A 111 8.67 -33.38 -8.28
N ILE A 112 9.92 -33.20 -8.72
CA ILE A 112 11.06 -33.85 -8.08
C ILE A 112 11.37 -33.08 -6.79
N ILE A 113 10.66 -33.44 -5.72
CA ILE A 113 11.07 -33.08 -4.36
C ILE A 113 12.14 -34.10 -3.97
N ASP A 114 13.38 -33.62 -3.90
CA ASP A 114 14.52 -34.16 -3.15
C ASP A 114 14.73 -35.70 -3.15
N VAL A 115 15.62 -36.17 -4.03
CA VAL A 115 16.31 -37.47 -3.87
C VAL A 115 17.74 -37.21 -3.36
N SER A 116 17.87 -36.50 -2.25
CA SER A 116 19.06 -36.59 -1.39
C SER A 116 18.64 -37.18 -0.04
N PRO A 117 19.44 -38.09 0.55
CA PRO A 117 19.16 -38.59 1.88
C PRO A 117 19.45 -37.48 2.90
N THR A 118 18.49 -36.60 3.17
CA THR A 118 18.51 -35.77 4.38
C THR A 118 18.36 -36.70 5.59
N PRO A 119 19.24 -36.60 6.62
CA PRO A 119 19.04 -37.31 7.87
C PRO A 119 17.63 -37.02 8.40
N ALA A 120 16.94 -38.01 8.97
CA ALA A 120 15.56 -37.89 9.44
C ALA A 120 15.32 -36.77 10.47
N SER A 121 16.39 -36.13 10.98
CA SER A 121 16.37 -35.04 11.96
C SER A 121 16.59 -33.63 11.40
N ALA A 122 16.89 -33.43 10.10
CA ALA A 122 17.14 -32.10 9.53
C ALA A 122 15.83 -31.40 9.09
N PRO A 123 15.66 -30.08 9.32
CA PRO A 123 14.47 -29.35 8.90
C PRO A 123 14.34 -29.36 7.36
N ARG A 124 13.14 -29.67 6.87
CA ARG A 124 12.88 -29.72 5.42
C ARG A 124 12.86 -28.31 4.81
N PRO A 125 13.41 -28.14 3.60
CA PRO A 125 13.37 -26.84 2.92
C PRO A 125 11.95 -26.50 2.50
N LYS A 126 11.60 -25.22 2.63
CA LYS A 126 10.28 -24.68 2.26
C LYS A 126 10.24 -24.07 0.87
N LEU A 127 11.40 -23.62 0.38
CA LEU A 127 11.61 -23.09 -0.96
C LEU A 127 13.03 -23.40 -1.39
N THR A 128 13.19 -24.01 -2.57
CA THR A 128 14.50 -24.22 -3.19
C THR A 128 14.55 -23.48 -4.51
N LEU A 129 15.59 -22.67 -4.69
CA LEU A 129 15.86 -21.95 -5.93
C LEU A 129 17.08 -22.54 -6.61
N GLU A 130 16.89 -23.06 -7.82
CA GLU A 130 17.97 -23.67 -8.58
C GLU A 130 18.54 -22.68 -9.58
N ASP A 131 19.84 -22.50 -9.57
CA ASP A 131 20.53 -21.83 -10.63
C ASP A 131 21.10 -22.84 -11.63
N GLY A 132 20.43 -22.94 -12.78
CA GLY A 132 20.74 -23.93 -13.82
C GLY A 132 22.05 -23.63 -14.56
N ASP A 133 22.55 -22.40 -14.45
CA ASP A 133 23.74 -21.92 -15.17
C ASP A 133 25.01 -22.04 -14.29
N LEU A 134 24.91 -21.76 -12.99
CA LEU A 134 26.00 -21.81 -12.00
C LEU A 134 26.07 -23.16 -11.26
N GLY A 135 25.05 -24.01 -11.44
CA GLY A 135 24.96 -25.34 -10.86
C GLY A 135 24.87 -25.33 -9.34
N LEU A 136 24.17 -24.35 -8.76
CA LEU A 136 23.90 -24.24 -7.32
C LEU A 136 22.40 -24.26 -7.05
N ALA A 137 22.00 -24.88 -5.95
CA ALA A 137 20.63 -24.82 -5.43
C ALA A 137 20.64 -24.17 -4.05
N PHE A 138 19.78 -23.17 -3.85
CA PHE A 138 19.62 -22.42 -2.61
C PHE A 138 18.32 -22.83 -1.93
N SER A 139 18.44 -23.56 -0.83
CA SER A 139 17.31 -24.08 -0.06
C SER A 139 17.08 -23.26 1.20
N LEU A 140 15.89 -22.68 1.33
CA LEU A 140 15.45 -21.94 2.51
C LEU A 140 14.80 -22.88 3.52
N THR A 141 15.29 -22.86 4.75
CA THR A 141 14.74 -23.64 5.87
C THR A 141 14.28 -22.70 6.98
N PRO A 142 13.19 -23.04 7.71
CA PRO A 142 12.79 -22.30 8.90
C PRO A 142 13.88 -22.34 9.96
N ALA A 143 13.87 -21.35 10.86
CA ALA A 143 14.77 -21.34 12.00
C ALA A 143 14.58 -22.62 12.84
N THR A 144 15.68 -23.27 13.25
CA THR A 144 15.61 -24.41 14.16
C THR A 144 15.12 -23.95 15.54
N GLU A 145 14.10 -24.61 16.09
CA GLU A 145 13.63 -24.36 17.46
C GLU A 145 14.74 -24.68 18.48
N GLY A 146 15.38 -23.63 19.00
CA GLY A 146 16.46 -23.66 19.98
C GLY A 146 16.70 -22.25 20.53
N LYS A 147 17.53 -22.11 21.59
CA LYS A 147 17.85 -20.80 22.20
C LYS A 147 18.16 -19.78 21.10
N ALA A 148 17.37 -18.69 21.04
CA ALA A 148 17.58 -17.58 20.13
C ALA A 148 18.96 -16.97 20.42
N ASP A 149 19.94 -17.36 19.61
CA ASP A 149 21.27 -16.79 19.68
C ASP A 149 21.20 -15.35 19.15
N THR A 150 21.84 -14.44 19.85
CA THR A 150 21.94 -13.02 19.48
C THR A 150 23.38 -12.67 19.13
N PRO A 151 23.94 -13.26 18.06
CA PRO A 151 25.33 -13.09 17.74
C PRO A 151 25.59 -11.69 17.15
N ALA A 152 26.82 -11.23 17.31
CA ALA A 152 27.31 -10.05 16.61
C ALA A 152 27.56 -10.41 15.14
N ILE A 153 27.20 -9.51 14.22
CA ILE A 153 27.57 -9.62 12.80
C ILE A 153 28.38 -8.42 12.35
N ARG A 154 29.27 -8.63 11.39
CA ARG A 154 30.03 -7.59 10.70
C ARG A 154 29.59 -7.51 9.25
N LEU A 155 29.20 -6.32 8.82
CA LEU A 155 28.89 -6.00 7.42
C LEU A 155 30.17 -5.82 6.59
N VAL A 156 30.05 -5.86 5.26
CA VAL A 156 31.19 -5.64 4.35
C VAL A 156 31.87 -4.28 4.54
N ASP A 157 31.13 -3.26 4.96
CA ASP A 157 31.66 -1.92 5.23
C ASP A 157 32.39 -1.80 6.60
N GLY A 158 32.46 -2.91 7.35
CA GLY A 158 33.09 -2.97 8.68
C GLY A 158 32.15 -2.65 9.84
N THR A 159 30.92 -2.21 9.58
CA THR A 159 29.92 -1.93 10.63
C THR A 159 29.59 -3.22 11.39
N GLN A 160 29.62 -3.15 12.72
CA GLN A 160 29.19 -4.25 13.58
C GLN A 160 27.76 -4.00 14.06
N LEU A 161 26.93 -5.05 13.99
CA LEU A 161 25.56 -5.07 14.49
C LEU A 161 25.42 -6.13 15.58
N ASP A 162 24.85 -5.75 16.71
CA ASP A 162 24.67 -6.60 17.88
C ASP A 162 23.19 -6.75 18.25
N GLY A 163 22.85 -7.78 19.03
CA GLY A 163 21.48 -7.97 19.56
C GLY A 163 20.45 -8.50 18.55
N LEU A 164 20.87 -8.86 17.33
CA LEU A 164 20.00 -9.42 16.30
C LEU A 164 19.81 -10.91 16.49
N GLN A 165 18.57 -11.39 16.33
CA GLN A 165 18.28 -12.83 16.39
C GLN A 165 18.76 -13.54 15.13
N SER A 166 19.39 -14.70 15.32
CA SER A 166 19.80 -15.59 14.24
C SER A 166 18.78 -16.70 13.99
N ALA A 167 18.39 -16.90 12.72
CA ALA A 167 17.58 -18.02 12.26
C ALA A 167 18.44 -19.25 11.89
N GLY A 168 19.75 -19.21 12.18
CA GLY A 168 20.75 -20.17 11.71
C GLY A 168 21.81 -19.46 10.86
N GLY A 169 22.66 -20.23 10.17
CA GLY A 169 23.69 -19.67 9.29
C GLY A 169 23.37 -19.83 7.81
N VAL A 170 24.19 -19.21 6.96
CA VAL A 170 24.26 -19.54 5.54
C VAL A 170 25.27 -20.69 5.37
N GLY A 171 24.76 -21.89 5.12
CA GLY A 171 25.56 -23.08 4.84
C GLY A 171 26.01 -23.06 3.38
N LEU A 172 27.32 -22.91 3.16
CA LEU A 172 27.94 -22.90 1.83
C LEU A 172 28.55 -24.28 1.52
N PRO A 173 28.66 -24.66 0.24
CA PRO A 173 29.38 -25.87 -0.12
C PRO A 173 30.87 -25.70 0.23
N SER A 174 31.59 -26.82 0.40
CA SER A 174 33.04 -26.84 0.63
C SER A 174 33.83 -26.42 -0.62
N LEU A 175 33.62 -25.18 -1.06
CA LEU A 175 34.27 -24.53 -2.17
C LEU A 175 34.98 -23.26 -1.66
N PRO A 176 36.15 -22.90 -2.22
CA PRO A 176 36.79 -21.62 -1.94
C PRO A 176 35.86 -20.43 -2.22
N GLU A 177 35.97 -19.36 -1.42
CA GLU A 177 35.18 -18.13 -1.62
C GLU A 177 35.36 -17.51 -3.01
N ALA A 178 36.56 -17.65 -3.60
CA ALA A 178 36.85 -17.20 -4.96
C ALA A 178 35.99 -17.93 -6.01
N ASP A 179 35.76 -19.22 -5.84
CA ASP A 179 34.93 -20.02 -6.75
C ASP A 179 33.44 -19.69 -6.59
N LEU A 180 33.01 -19.42 -5.37
CA LEU A 180 31.65 -18.93 -5.09
C LEU A 180 31.43 -17.53 -5.70
N SER A 181 32.43 -16.66 -5.59
CA SER A 181 32.40 -15.31 -6.20
C SER A 181 32.39 -15.38 -7.73
N ALA A 182 33.20 -16.27 -8.33
CA ALA A 182 33.17 -16.54 -9.77
C ALA A 182 31.81 -17.09 -10.21
N LYS A 183 31.13 -17.84 -9.33
CA LYS A 183 29.76 -18.28 -9.50
C LYS A 183 28.71 -17.21 -9.15
N GLY A 184 29.08 -15.95 -8.99
CA GLY A 184 28.13 -14.85 -8.77
C GLY A 184 27.51 -14.81 -7.38
N VAL A 185 28.17 -15.38 -6.37
CA VAL A 185 27.83 -15.23 -4.95
C VAL A 185 28.69 -14.14 -4.31
N GLU A 186 28.06 -13.09 -3.80
CA GLU A 186 28.67 -11.97 -3.09
C GLU A 186 28.33 -12.05 -1.59
N PHE A 187 29.31 -11.84 -0.71
CA PHE A 187 29.10 -11.85 0.74
C PHE A 187 28.62 -10.48 1.23
N LEU A 188 27.61 -10.45 2.11
CA LEU A 188 27.05 -9.21 2.65
C LEU A 188 27.32 -9.03 4.16
N ALA A 189 27.42 -10.13 4.93
CA ALA A 189 27.71 -10.08 6.35
C ALA A 189 28.26 -11.41 6.89
N GLN A 190 29.05 -11.35 7.98
CA GLN A 190 29.67 -12.49 8.67
C GLN A 190 29.44 -12.42 10.19
N TYR A 191 29.44 -13.56 10.89
CA TYR A 191 29.31 -13.61 12.36
C TYR A 191 30.64 -13.34 13.09
N VAL A 192 30.58 -12.69 14.25
CA VAL A 192 31.72 -12.30 15.11
C VAL A 192 31.56 -12.91 16.51
N PRO A 193 32.62 -13.43 17.19
CA PRO A 193 33.97 -13.77 16.74
C PRO A 193 34.14 -15.30 16.55
N THR A 194 34.89 -15.71 15.55
CA THR A 194 34.83 -17.08 15.04
C THR A 194 36.21 -17.71 14.82
N GLU A 195 36.45 -18.88 15.41
CA GLU A 195 37.45 -19.82 14.90
C GLU A 195 36.99 -20.49 13.59
N GLU A 196 35.70 -20.35 13.22
CA GLU A 196 35.11 -20.81 11.95
C GLU A 196 34.24 -19.70 11.32
N SER A 197 34.71 -19.05 10.25
CA SER A 197 34.03 -17.94 9.55
C SER A 197 32.63 -18.29 9.04
N ARG A 198 31.61 -18.19 9.91
CA ARG A 198 30.20 -18.38 9.54
C ARG A 198 29.65 -17.14 8.84
N VAL A 199 28.91 -17.37 7.76
CA VAL A 199 28.33 -16.31 6.92
C VAL A 199 26.89 -16.03 7.37
N ALA A 200 26.57 -14.76 7.55
CA ALA A 200 25.25 -14.29 7.99
C ALA A 200 24.37 -13.84 6.82
N ALA A 201 24.99 -13.36 5.73
CA ALA A 201 24.24 -12.95 4.55
C ALA A 201 25.06 -13.02 3.25
N ILE A 202 24.36 -13.40 2.18
CA ILE A 202 24.90 -13.45 0.82
C ILE A 202 23.92 -12.87 -0.19
N LYS A 203 24.43 -12.47 -1.34
CA LYS A 203 23.69 -12.20 -2.56
C LYS A 203 24.15 -13.18 -3.62
N ALA A 204 23.23 -13.79 -4.35
CA ALA A 204 23.52 -14.72 -5.43
C ALA A 204 22.81 -14.31 -6.72
N ARG A 205 23.47 -14.48 -7.85
CA ARG A 205 22.84 -14.43 -9.17
C ARG A 205 22.11 -15.75 -9.43
N ILE A 206 20.88 -15.67 -9.94
CA ILE A 206 20.09 -16.85 -10.33
C ILE A 206 19.47 -16.57 -11.71
N GLY A 207 20.02 -17.20 -12.75
CA GLY A 207 19.75 -16.93 -14.16
C GLY A 207 20.04 -15.48 -14.51
N ARG A 208 18.99 -14.76 -14.94
CA ARG A 208 19.06 -13.32 -15.22
C ARG A 208 18.72 -12.45 -14.00
N GLY A 209 18.24 -13.04 -12.91
CA GLY A 209 17.82 -12.33 -11.70
C GLY A 209 18.84 -12.38 -10.58
N THR A 210 18.41 -11.94 -9.40
CA THR A 210 19.27 -11.81 -8.22
C THR A 210 18.48 -12.09 -6.95
N ALA A 211 19.08 -12.82 -6.01
CA ALA A 211 18.50 -13.10 -4.70
C ALA A 211 19.47 -12.68 -3.60
N ALA A 212 18.97 -12.03 -2.54
CA ALA A 212 19.72 -11.80 -1.31
C ALA A 212 19.12 -12.64 -0.19
N PHE A 213 19.99 -13.23 0.62
CA PHE A 213 19.65 -14.17 1.67
C PHE A 213 20.28 -13.72 2.98
N TRP A 214 19.44 -13.39 3.96
CA TRP A 214 19.85 -13.07 5.32
C TRP A 214 19.35 -14.16 6.26
N SER A 215 20.28 -14.80 7.00
CA SER A 215 19.92 -15.71 8.08
C SER A 215 19.63 -14.99 9.41
N ILE A 216 19.76 -13.67 9.42
CA ILE A 216 19.47 -12.79 10.55
C ILE A 216 18.08 -12.15 10.39
N HIS A 217 17.38 -11.96 11.51
CA HIS A 217 16.10 -11.26 11.61
C HIS A 217 16.25 -9.74 11.46
N LEU A 218 16.71 -9.27 10.30
CA LEU A 218 16.87 -7.83 10.00
C LEU A 218 15.55 -7.07 9.99
N GLU A 219 14.41 -7.75 9.83
CA GLU A 219 13.10 -7.12 9.89
C GLU A 219 12.73 -6.65 11.30
N THR A 220 13.23 -7.33 12.33
CA THR A 220 12.80 -7.13 13.72
C THR A 220 13.47 -5.89 14.32
N PRO A 221 12.71 -4.93 14.87
CA PRO A 221 13.26 -3.70 15.43
C PRO A 221 14.00 -3.94 16.76
N LEU A 222 15.10 -3.22 16.98
CA LEU A 222 15.88 -3.24 18.22
C LEU A 222 15.44 -2.11 19.15
N VAL A 223 14.29 -2.29 19.82
CA VAL A 223 13.67 -1.24 20.65
C VAL A 223 14.57 -0.77 21.80
N SER A 224 15.40 -1.65 22.34
CA SER A 224 16.32 -1.34 23.45
C SER A 224 17.55 -0.52 23.04
N ASP A 225 17.89 -0.46 21.75
CA ASP A 225 19.07 0.25 21.25
C ASP A 225 18.77 0.97 19.91
N PRO A 226 18.37 2.26 19.98
CA PRO A 226 18.05 3.04 18.78
C PRO A 226 19.23 3.22 17.81
N ALA A 227 20.47 3.17 18.29
CA ALA A 227 21.65 3.31 17.42
C ALA A 227 21.85 2.04 16.59
N GLN A 228 21.74 0.87 17.23
CA GLN A 228 21.76 -0.42 16.56
C GLN A 228 20.55 -0.60 15.63
N ASP A 229 19.36 -0.12 16.01
CA ASP A 229 18.19 -0.17 15.12
C ASP A 229 18.37 0.67 13.85
N LYS A 230 18.99 1.85 13.97
CA LYS A 230 19.34 2.69 12.82
C LYS A 230 20.35 1.99 11.90
N ALA A 231 21.37 1.34 12.47
CA ALA A 231 22.36 0.61 11.70
C ALA A 231 21.75 -0.64 11.02
N ARG A 232 20.83 -1.36 11.69
CA ARG A 232 20.02 -2.43 11.11
C ARG A 232 19.22 -1.94 9.89
N LEU A 233 18.53 -0.80 10.00
CA LEU A 233 17.80 -0.20 8.89
C LEU A 233 18.74 0.21 7.74
N GLN A 234 19.96 0.67 8.04
CA GLN A 234 20.97 0.97 7.03
C GLN A 234 21.46 -0.30 6.30
N ALA A 235 21.65 -1.41 7.01
CA ALA A 235 22.00 -2.69 6.40
C ALA A 235 20.89 -3.20 5.45
N LEU A 236 19.63 -3.10 5.89
CA LEU A 236 18.49 -3.44 5.04
C LEU A 236 18.39 -2.49 3.83
N ARG A 237 18.62 -1.19 4.03
CA ARG A 237 18.68 -0.19 2.97
C ARG A 237 19.74 -0.53 1.92
N HIS A 238 20.96 -0.82 2.36
CA HIS A 238 22.06 -1.20 1.48
C HIS A 238 21.73 -2.47 0.69
N THR A 239 21.15 -3.48 1.34
CA THR A 239 20.69 -4.71 0.67
C THR A 239 19.71 -4.41 -0.48
N LEU A 240 18.74 -3.52 -0.26
CA LEU A 240 17.76 -3.12 -1.27
C LEU A 240 18.43 -2.36 -2.44
N GLU A 241 19.42 -1.52 -2.16
CA GLU A 241 20.22 -0.81 -3.16
C GLU A 241 21.06 -1.79 -4.00
N VAL A 242 21.71 -2.78 -3.37
CA VAL A 242 22.50 -3.82 -4.05
C VAL A 242 21.61 -4.74 -4.90
N LEU A 243 20.37 -5.00 -4.47
CA LEU A 243 19.34 -5.63 -5.31
C LEU A 243 18.86 -4.72 -6.45
N GLY A 244 19.32 -3.46 -6.52
CA GLY A 244 19.03 -2.52 -7.58
C GLY A 244 17.66 -1.85 -7.47
N LEU A 245 17.13 -1.69 -6.25
CA LEU A 245 15.97 -0.83 -6.02
C LEU A 245 16.43 0.64 -5.91
N ARG A 246 15.54 1.56 -6.26
CA ARG A 246 15.74 3.01 -6.17
C ARG A 246 15.14 3.54 -4.88
N LEU A 247 15.97 3.81 -3.88
CA LEU A 247 15.49 4.28 -2.59
C LEU A 247 15.45 5.83 -2.56
N PRO A 248 14.59 6.44 -1.73
CA PRO A 248 14.57 7.88 -1.53
C PRO A 248 15.94 8.39 -1.04
N SER A 249 16.39 9.53 -1.54
CA SER A 249 17.65 10.17 -1.14
C SER A 249 17.59 10.63 0.32
N THR A 250 18.61 10.29 1.10
CA THR A 250 18.73 10.69 2.52
C THR A 250 19.07 12.18 2.71
N SER A 251 19.59 12.85 1.67
CA SER A 251 20.16 14.21 1.75
C SER A 251 19.22 15.36 1.41
N THR A 252 18.00 15.09 0.93
CA THR A 252 17.02 16.15 0.55
C THR A 252 15.84 16.28 1.50
N ALA A 253 15.89 15.63 2.66
CA ALA A 253 14.97 15.92 3.74
C ALA A 253 15.34 17.29 4.35
N ARG A 254 14.90 18.38 3.71
CA ARG A 254 14.59 19.58 4.48
C ARG A 254 13.60 19.12 5.54
N GLU A 255 13.89 19.40 6.80
CA GLU A 255 13.10 19.01 7.99
C GLU A 255 11.63 19.51 7.97
N SER A 256 11.18 20.15 6.88
CA SER A 256 9.84 20.67 6.66
C SER A 256 9.04 20.01 5.52
N ASP A 257 9.56 19.04 4.75
CA ASP A 257 8.77 18.39 3.69
C ASP A 257 9.05 16.88 3.56
N ASN A 258 8.01 16.07 3.80
CA ASN A 258 7.91 14.64 3.50
C ASN A 258 8.78 13.65 4.31
N GLY A 259 8.79 13.79 5.64
CA GLY A 259 8.92 12.58 6.48
C GLY A 259 7.75 11.64 6.14
N ALA A 260 8.03 10.35 5.89
CA ALA A 260 6.98 9.36 5.64
C ALA A 260 6.06 9.30 6.86
N VAL A 261 4.91 9.98 6.78
CA VAL A 261 3.91 10.01 7.85
C VAL A 261 3.36 8.59 7.96
N ALA A 262 3.80 7.84 8.96
CA ALA A 262 3.39 6.45 9.17
C ALA A 262 2.02 6.34 9.86
N ARG A 263 1.37 7.48 10.20
CA ARG A 263 0.13 7.51 10.99
C ARG A 263 -0.95 8.38 10.32
N PRO A 264 -2.25 8.05 10.48
CA PRO A 264 -3.32 8.93 10.05
C PRO A 264 -3.26 10.29 10.76
N THR A 265 -3.51 11.37 10.02
CA THR A 265 -3.71 12.71 10.59
C THR A 265 -5.17 12.90 11.00
N PRO A 266 -5.49 13.88 11.85
CA PRO A 266 -6.87 14.29 12.09
C PRO A 266 -7.59 14.63 10.78
N GLN A 267 -8.88 14.35 10.76
CA GLN A 267 -9.78 14.64 9.65
C GLN A 267 -10.69 15.82 9.99
N ILE A 268 -11.24 16.45 8.96
CA ILE A 268 -12.17 17.57 9.04
C ILE A 268 -13.50 17.12 8.46
N LEU A 269 -14.56 17.20 9.26
CA LEU A 269 -15.94 17.10 8.80
C LEU A 269 -16.46 18.52 8.57
N SER A 270 -16.82 18.82 7.34
CA SER A 270 -17.34 20.14 6.93
C SER A 270 -18.42 20.01 5.86
N SER A 271 -19.11 21.11 5.56
CA SER A 271 -20.07 21.19 4.48
C SER A 271 -19.87 22.45 3.66
N ALA A 272 -20.47 22.48 2.47
CA ALA A 272 -20.45 23.65 1.62
C ALA A 272 -21.01 24.88 2.37
N PRO A 273 -20.40 26.07 2.25
CA PRO A 273 -20.84 27.25 2.99
C PRO A 273 -22.31 27.65 2.75
N TRP A 274 -22.87 27.33 1.57
CA TRP A 274 -24.28 27.55 1.24
C TRP A 274 -25.23 26.45 1.79
N ARG A 275 -24.70 25.50 2.56
CA ARG A 275 -25.40 24.33 3.14
C ARG A 275 -25.12 24.19 4.63
N ALA A 276 -25.23 25.29 5.37
CA ALA A 276 -24.81 25.39 6.76
C ALA A 276 -25.35 24.29 7.69
N GLY A 277 -26.58 23.78 7.48
CA GLY A 277 -27.24 22.78 8.34
C GLY A 277 -26.85 21.30 8.12
N VAL A 278 -25.97 21.02 7.15
CA VAL A 278 -25.64 19.64 6.76
C VAL A 278 -24.81 18.94 7.84
N VAL A 279 -23.84 19.64 8.44
CA VAL A 279 -22.97 19.03 9.45
C VAL A 279 -23.74 18.72 10.73
N GLU A 280 -24.68 19.58 11.13
CA GLU A 280 -25.57 19.36 12.28
C GLU A 280 -26.45 18.14 12.05
N THR A 281 -26.92 17.95 10.82
CA THR A 281 -27.70 16.77 10.44
C THR A 281 -26.86 15.50 10.54
N ILE A 282 -25.60 15.53 10.07
CA ILE A 282 -24.66 14.42 10.18
C ILE A 282 -24.34 14.11 11.65
N VAL A 283 -23.96 15.12 12.44
CA VAL A 283 -23.59 14.99 13.86
C VAL A 283 -24.78 14.44 14.67
N ARG A 284 -26.00 14.93 14.41
CA ARG A 284 -27.22 14.41 15.05
C ARG A 284 -27.49 12.96 14.68
N ALA A 285 -27.34 12.59 13.41
CA ALA A 285 -27.54 11.22 12.95
C ALA A 285 -26.49 10.25 13.53
N LEU A 286 -25.29 10.74 13.80
CA LEU A 286 -24.23 10.00 14.51
C LEU A 286 -24.40 9.99 16.04
N GLU A 287 -25.47 10.58 16.57
CA GLU A 287 -25.72 10.70 18.02
C GLU A 287 -24.60 11.43 18.78
N VAL A 288 -23.84 12.28 18.08
CA VAL A 288 -22.76 13.06 18.68
C VAL A 288 -23.42 14.24 19.42
N PRO A 289 -23.22 14.36 20.75
CA PRO A 289 -23.81 15.42 21.55
C PRO A 289 -23.16 16.77 21.21
N GLU A 290 -23.62 17.82 21.88
CA GLU A 290 -22.92 19.10 21.82
C GLU A 290 -21.49 18.94 22.33
N LEU A 291 -20.52 19.28 21.48
CA LEU A 291 -19.11 19.05 21.74
C LEU A 291 -18.57 20.19 22.61
N ALA A 292 -18.15 19.87 23.83
CA ALA A 292 -17.46 20.80 24.72
C ALA A 292 -15.95 20.85 24.40
N ALA A 293 -15.30 21.94 24.78
CA ALA A 293 -13.84 22.05 24.71
C ALA A 293 -13.16 20.97 25.59
N ALA A 294 -11.94 20.59 25.24
CA ALA A 294 -11.09 19.60 25.91
C ALA A 294 -11.50 18.10 25.89
N VAL A 295 -12.80 17.75 25.91
CA VAL A 295 -13.24 16.34 25.97
C VAL A 295 -13.84 15.89 24.63
N PRO A 296 -13.19 14.98 23.88
CA PRO A 296 -13.79 14.45 22.66
C PRO A 296 -14.96 13.52 22.96
N HIS A 297 -15.92 13.47 22.04
CA HIS A 297 -16.93 12.42 22.03
C HIS A 297 -16.38 11.16 21.34
N GLU A 298 -16.46 10.01 22.00
CA GLU A 298 -16.01 8.73 21.47
C GLU A 298 -17.17 7.97 20.81
N LEU A 299 -16.97 7.60 19.55
CA LEU A 299 -17.81 6.66 18.81
C LEU A 299 -16.99 5.42 18.47
N LYS A 300 -17.18 4.35 19.24
CA LYS A 300 -16.59 3.04 18.95
C LYS A 300 -17.44 2.26 17.94
N ASP A 301 -16.78 1.66 16.96
CA ASP A 301 -17.40 0.79 15.96
C ASP A 301 -16.58 -0.52 15.80
N SER A 302 -16.89 -1.28 14.75
CA SER A 302 -16.41 -2.63 14.51
C SER A 302 -14.93 -2.68 14.13
N ASN A 303 -14.44 -1.68 13.39
CA ASN A 303 -13.06 -1.63 12.91
C ASN A 303 -12.26 -0.47 13.52
N ASP A 304 -12.90 0.68 13.74
CA ASP A 304 -12.26 1.89 14.22
C ASP A 304 -13.00 2.51 15.41
N THR A 305 -12.25 3.26 16.23
CA THR A 305 -12.78 4.20 17.22
C THR A 305 -12.61 5.62 16.71
N PHE A 306 -13.68 6.40 16.66
CA PHE A 306 -13.68 7.79 16.21
C PHE A 306 -13.80 8.75 17.39
N LEU A 307 -12.92 9.75 17.46
CA LEU A 307 -12.97 10.82 18.44
C LEU A 307 -13.38 12.12 17.75
N PHE A 308 -14.51 12.69 18.15
CA PHE A 308 -15.05 13.93 17.62
C PHE A 308 -14.68 15.12 18.51
N TYR A 309 -14.14 16.17 17.88
CA TYR A 309 -13.69 17.39 18.54
C TYR A 309 -14.41 18.62 17.97
N PRO A 310 -14.67 19.65 18.78
CA PRO A 310 -15.19 20.91 18.29
C PRO A 310 -14.10 21.69 17.53
N GLN A 311 -14.50 22.59 16.63
CA GLN A 311 -13.55 23.36 15.79
C GLN A 311 -12.52 24.19 16.57
N GLN A 312 -12.82 24.58 17.81
CA GLN A 312 -11.91 25.34 18.68
C GLN A 312 -10.67 24.53 19.07
N GLU A 313 -10.78 23.20 19.09
CA GLU A 313 -9.69 22.28 19.44
C GLU A 313 -8.82 21.91 18.24
N ALA A 314 -9.17 22.36 17.02
CA ALA A 314 -8.54 21.93 15.78
C ALA A 314 -7.01 22.10 15.81
N SER A 315 -6.52 23.30 16.13
CA SER A 315 -5.09 23.59 16.16
C SER A 315 -4.32 22.70 17.14
N ARG A 316 -4.89 22.43 18.32
CA ARG A 316 -4.28 21.56 19.34
C ARG A 316 -4.23 20.11 18.85
N VAL A 317 -5.36 19.56 18.41
CA VAL A 317 -5.46 18.17 17.96
C VAL A 317 -4.55 17.91 16.77
N PHE A 318 -4.50 18.83 15.80
CA PHE A 318 -3.58 18.71 14.66
C PHE A 318 -2.11 18.77 15.08
N ALA A 319 -1.73 19.67 15.98
CA ALA A 319 -0.35 19.76 16.47
C ALA A 319 0.07 18.47 17.20
N GLU A 320 -0.73 18.03 18.18
CA GLU A 320 -0.46 16.81 18.96
C GLU A 320 -0.33 15.57 18.08
N GLN A 321 -1.27 15.38 17.14
CA GLN A 321 -1.27 14.19 16.28
C GLN A 321 -0.19 14.24 15.20
N ARG A 322 0.19 15.42 14.69
CA ARG A 322 1.33 15.55 13.76
C ARG A 322 2.65 15.23 14.45
N GLU A 323 2.84 15.65 15.71
CA GLU A 323 4.02 15.25 16.48
C GLU A 323 4.01 13.75 16.82
N ALA A 324 2.85 13.20 17.18
CA ALA A 324 2.71 11.75 17.41
C ALA A 324 3.01 10.95 16.12
N ALA A 325 2.62 11.45 14.95
CA ALA A 325 2.87 10.83 13.66
C ALA A 325 4.34 10.72 13.26
N LYS A 326 5.23 11.52 13.88
CA LYS A 326 6.68 11.41 13.69
C LYS A 326 7.30 10.23 14.45
N LYS A 327 6.59 9.63 15.42
CA LYS A 327 7.09 8.48 16.19
C LYS A 327 6.91 7.18 15.40
N LEU A 328 8.00 6.45 15.17
CA LEU A 328 8.02 5.14 14.50
C LEU A 328 7.35 4.06 15.38
N GLY A 329 6.76 3.02 14.77
CA GLY A 329 6.62 1.73 15.45
C GLY A 329 5.25 1.03 15.49
N GLU A 330 4.20 1.53 14.84
CA GLU A 330 2.88 0.87 14.83
C GLU A 330 2.37 0.61 13.41
N ASP A 331 1.67 -0.52 13.21
CA ASP A 331 1.08 -0.87 11.91
C ASP A 331 -0.04 0.13 11.57
N PRO A 332 0.06 0.85 10.45
CA PRO A 332 -0.98 1.78 10.01
C PRO A 332 -2.37 1.14 9.90
N VAL A 333 -2.44 -0.17 9.61
CA VAL A 333 -3.71 -0.91 9.45
C VAL A 333 -4.51 -0.94 10.75
N THR A 334 -3.85 -1.09 11.89
CA THR A 334 -4.50 -1.26 13.20
C THR A 334 -4.61 0.05 13.99
N TRP A 335 -4.13 1.16 13.43
CA TRP A 335 -4.06 2.43 14.14
C TRP A 335 -5.43 2.88 14.65
N ASN A 336 -5.54 3.12 15.95
CA ASN A 336 -6.70 3.71 16.58
C ASN A 336 -6.25 4.62 17.75
N PRO A 337 -6.99 5.69 18.06
CA PRO A 337 -8.25 6.13 17.44
C PRO A 337 -8.06 7.01 16.18
N LYS A 338 -9.16 7.29 15.47
CA LYS A 338 -9.25 8.27 14.37
C LYS A 338 -9.83 9.58 14.90
N HIS A 339 -9.16 10.70 14.65
CA HIS A 339 -9.61 12.01 15.11
C HIS A 339 -10.40 12.75 14.03
N ILE A 340 -11.56 13.31 14.38
CA ILE A 340 -12.43 14.10 13.50
C ILE A 340 -12.73 15.44 14.17
N VAL A 341 -12.39 16.54 13.51
CA VAL A 341 -12.75 17.89 13.92
C VAL A 341 -14.00 18.31 13.14
N VAL A 342 -15.02 18.78 13.86
CA VAL A 342 -16.33 19.14 13.30
C VAL A 342 -16.42 20.65 13.08
N TYR A 343 -16.62 21.07 11.83
CA TYR A 343 -16.87 22.45 11.44
C TYR A 343 -18.34 22.64 11.08
N LYS A 344 -19.05 23.43 11.91
CA LYS A 344 -20.49 23.67 11.84
C LYS A 344 -20.82 24.97 11.10
N ASP A 345 -22.09 25.21 10.84
CA ASP A 345 -22.60 26.49 10.33
C ASP A 345 -21.97 26.94 8.99
N GLY A 346 -21.59 25.98 8.14
CA GLY A 346 -20.94 26.26 6.85
C GLY A 346 -19.52 26.83 6.96
N THR A 347 -18.90 26.80 8.14
CA THR A 347 -17.49 27.15 8.33
C THR A 347 -16.57 26.07 7.78
N THR A 348 -15.33 26.43 7.50
CA THR A 348 -14.32 25.50 6.98
C THR A 348 -13.01 25.64 7.75
N ALA A 349 -12.18 24.60 7.69
CA ALA A 349 -10.89 24.62 8.36
C ALA A 349 -9.92 25.60 7.67
N PRO A 350 -9.09 26.32 8.45
CA PRO A 350 -8.11 27.23 7.89
C PRO A 350 -7.00 26.45 7.17
N GLN A 351 -6.42 27.06 6.14
CA GLN A 351 -5.53 26.42 5.16
C GLN A 351 -4.26 25.82 5.79
N GLU A 352 -3.83 26.32 6.95
CA GLU A 352 -2.67 25.85 7.70
C GLU A 352 -2.87 24.43 8.27
N LEU A 353 -4.12 24.05 8.54
CA LEU A 353 -4.47 22.70 8.98
C LEU A 353 -4.49 21.71 7.81
N THR A 354 -4.70 22.18 6.58
CA THR A 354 -4.80 21.34 5.39
C THR A 354 -3.84 21.78 4.28
N PRO A 355 -2.51 21.82 4.50
CA PRO A 355 -1.54 22.41 3.55
C PRO A 355 -1.51 21.73 2.17
N LYS A 356 -2.04 20.51 2.06
CA LYS A 356 -2.12 19.73 0.81
C LYS A 356 -3.46 19.86 0.07
N PHE A 357 -4.48 20.49 0.67
CA PHE A 357 -5.81 20.61 0.08
C PHE A 357 -6.53 21.86 0.60
N SER A 358 -7.01 22.70 -0.31
CA SER A 358 -7.84 23.86 0.06
C SER A 358 -9.31 23.49 0.02
N ILE A 359 -9.95 23.44 1.20
CA ILE A 359 -11.39 23.17 1.36
C ILE A 359 -12.20 24.34 0.79
N GLU A 360 -11.75 25.58 1.00
CA GLU A 360 -12.39 26.78 0.46
C GLU A 360 -12.44 26.74 -1.07
N THR A 361 -11.28 26.60 -1.73
CA THR A 361 -11.21 26.49 -3.20
C THR A 361 -12.00 25.29 -3.72
N TYR A 362 -12.04 24.17 -2.97
CA TYR A 362 -12.87 23.04 -3.34
C TYR A 362 -14.36 23.41 -3.43
N TYR A 363 -14.89 24.10 -2.42
CA TYR A 363 -16.29 24.51 -2.42
C TYR A 363 -16.59 25.61 -3.45
N GLU A 364 -15.67 26.55 -3.69
CA GLU A 364 -15.81 27.53 -4.77
C GLU A 364 -15.93 26.87 -6.14
N GLU A 365 -15.02 25.95 -6.45
CA GLU A 365 -15.07 25.17 -7.68
C GLU A 365 -16.34 24.33 -7.74
N LEU A 366 -16.73 23.70 -6.63
CA LEU A 366 -17.95 22.89 -6.55
C LEU A 366 -19.18 23.71 -6.92
N ARG A 367 -19.30 24.91 -6.38
CA ARG A 367 -20.40 25.82 -6.70
C ARG A 367 -20.43 26.15 -8.19
N LYS A 368 -19.28 26.51 -8.77
CA LYS A 368 -19.16 26.83 -10.20
C LYS A 368 -19.56 25.65 -11.08
N ALA A 369 -19.00 24.46 -10.83
CA ALA A 369 -19.29 23.28 -11.63
C ALA A 369 -20.76 22.85 -11.52
N ARG A 370 -21.37 22.97 -10.33
CA ARG A 370 -22.81 22.72 -10.13
C ARG A 370 -23.67 23.70 -10.94
N GLY A 371 -23.29 24.98 -10.97
CA GLY A 371 -23.95 26.00 -11.80
C GLY A 371 -23.83 25.71 -13.30
N GLU A 372 -22.63 25.40 -13.80
CA GLU A 372 -22.38 25.03 -15.21
C GLU A 372 -23.20 23.81 -15.67
N ARG A 373 -23.58 22.94 -14.73
CA ARG A 373 -24.31 21.69 -15.00
C ARG A 373 -25.78 21.74 -14.63
N GLY A 374 -26.29 22.89 -14.19
CA GLY A 374 -27.69 23.08 -13.82
C GLY A 374 -28.14 22.19 -12.66
N CYS A 375 -27.25 21.90 -11.70
CA CYS A 375 -27.62 21.14 -10.51
C CYS A 375 -28.58 21.95 -9.63
N PRO A 376 -29.52 21.31 -8.93
CA PRO A 376 -30.43 22.01 -8.01
C PRO A 376 -29.67 22.78 -6.93
N GLU A 377 -30.09 24.02 -6.70
CA GLU A 377 -29.60 24.85 -5.59
C GLU A 377 -30.23 24.47 -4.26
N ASN A 378 -31.38 23.78 -4.27
CA ASN A 378 -32.06 23.29 -3.07
C ASN A 378 -32.58 21.88 -3.31
N TYR A 379 -32.55 21.05 -2.26
CA TYR A 379 -33.11 19.71 -2.28
C TYR A 379 -34.24 19.60 -1.24
N PRO A 380 -35.23 18.72 -1.45
CA PRO A 380 -36.29 18.46 -0.49
C PRO A 380 -35.75 18.01 0.88
N ASP A 381 -36.51 18.27 1.94
CA ASP A 381 -36.29 17.74 3.28
C ASP A 381 -34.90 17.98 3.89
N GLY A 382 -34.24 19.08 3.49
CA GLY A 382 -32.90 19.41 3.96
C GLY A 382 -31.80 18.50 3.41
N ALA A 383 -32.08 17.72 2.36
CA ALA A 383 -31.08 16.94 1.66
C ALA A 383 -30.05 17.84 0.97
N TRP A 384 -28.96 17.23 0.49
CA TRP A 384 -27.86 17.94 -0.17
C TRP A 384 -27.29 17.13 -1.34
N GLY A 385 -26.54 17.82 -2.19
CA GLY A 385 -25.93 17.25 -3.38
C GLY A 385 -24.59 16.57 -3.12
N VAL A 386 -24.18 15.71 -4.05
CA VAL A 386 -22.83 15.10 -4.02
C VAL A 386 -21.76 16.18 -3.93
N GLY A 387 -20.84 16.00 -2.98
CA GLY A 387 -19.74 16.92 -2.71
C GLY A 387 -20.05 18.02 -1.70
N GLU A 388 -21.33 18.28 -1.38
CA GLU A 388 -21.71 19.33 -0.42
C GLU A 388 -21.42 18.95 1.04
N ALA A 389 -21.26 17.66 1.36
CA ALA A 389 -20.74 17.16 2.64
C ALA A 389 -19.37 16.50 2.44
N LEU A 390 -18.36 16.90 3.22
CA LEU A 390 -16.97 16.49 3.07
C LEU A 390 -16.37 16.01 4.39
N LEU A 391 -15.78 14.81 4.35
CA LEU A 391 -14.85 14.31 5.34
C LEU A 391 -13.45 14.27 4.73
N TYR A 392 -12.60 15.23 5.07
CA TYR A 392 -11.26 15.36 4.51
C TYR A 392 -10.18 14.94 5.51
N GLY A 393 -9.19 14.14 5.10
CA GLY A 393 -7.97 13.87 5.86
C GLY A 393 -6.72 14.04 5.02
N GLU A 394 -5.66 14.62 5.57
CA GLU A 394 -4.39 14.70 4.83
C GLU A 394 -3.81 13.30 4.61
N VAL A 395 -3.71 12.51 5.68
CA VAL A 395 -3.29 11.12 5.65
C VAL A 395 -4.34 10.29 6.39
N VAL A 396 -4.92 9.29 5.73
CA VAL A 396 -5.88 8.36 6.36
C VAL A 396 -5.41 6.92 6.15
N THR A 397 -6.01 5.96 6.84
CA THR A 397 -5.76 4.54 6.52
C THR A 397 -6.32 4.22 5.14
N SER A 398 -7.64 4.30 4.99
CA SER A 398 -8.33 4.15 3.71
C SER A 398 -9.68 4.84 3.74
N THR A 399 -9.92 5.75 2.78
CA THR A 399 -11.22 6.46 2.65
C THR A 399 -12.39 5.48 2.54
N GLN A 400 -12.17 4.33 1.92
CA GLN A 400 -13.20 3.32 1.72
C GLN A 400 -13.38 2.44 2.97
N THR A 401 -12.28 1.97 3.56
CA THR A 401 -12.32 1.06 4.72
C THR A 401 -12.96 1.73 5.93
N MET A 402 -12.67 3.02 6.14
CA MET A 402 -13.24 3.80 7.23
C MET A 402 -14.76 3.92 7.13
N LEU A 403 -15.34 3.81 5.93
CA LEU A 403 -16.78 3.76 5.72
C LEU A 403 -17.31 2.32 5.78
N ASP A 404 -16.75 1.40 5.00
CA ASP A 404 -17.38 0.10 4.75
C ASP A 404 -17.10 -0.99 5.80
N LYS A 405 -16.12 -0.78 6.70
CA LYS A 405 -15.84 -1.68 7.84
C LYS A 405 -16.36 -1.19 9.18
N ASN A 406 -17.03 -0.04 9.21
CA ASN A 406 -17.63 0.54 10.42
C ASN A 406 -19.15 0.58 10.24
N ILE A 407 -19.83 -0.48 10.70
CA ILE A 407 -21.26 -0.71 10.42
C ILE A 407 -22.13 0.36 11.08
N ARG A 408 -21.81 0.78 12.31
CA ARG A 408 -22.56 1.83 13.00
C ARG A 408 -22.40 3.16 12.26
N LEU A 409 -21.18 3.51 11.85
CA LEU A 409 -20.90 4.71 11.08
C LEU A 409 -21.61 4.66 9.71
N LEU A 410 -21.46 3.57 8.97
CA LEU A 410 -22.06 3.40 7.64
C LEU A 410 -23.57 3.60 7.64
N THR A 411 -24.25 2.94 8.58
CA THR A 411 -25.71 2.96 8.67
C THR A 411 -26.26 4.28 9.22
N SER A 412 -25.52 4.94 10.11
CA SER A 412 -25.91 6.21 10.73
C SER A 412 -25.60 7.43 9.87
N LEU A 413 -24.59 7.38 9.01
CA LEU A 413 -24.23 8.49 8.15
C LEU A 413 -25.34 8.82 7.13
N PRO A 414 -25.83 10.07 7.10
CA PRO A 414 -26.64 10.56 6.01
C PRO A 414 -25.85 10.62 4.69
N THR A 415 -26.55 10.56 3.57
CA THR A 415 -25.94 10.54 2.22
C THR A 415 -26.50 11.65 1.35
N PRO A 416 -25.72 12.22 0.41
CA PRO A 416 -24.38 11.81 -0.01
C PRO A 416 -23.24 12.35 0.88
N LEU A 417 -22.26 11.52 1.25
CA LEU A 417 -21.05 11.97 1.96
C LEU A 417 -19.80 11.62 1.17
N LEU A 418 -18.89 12.59 1.04
CA LEU A 418 -17.64 12.43 0.33
C LEU A 418 -16.46 12.35 1.30
N SER A 419 -15.78 11.22 1.37
CA SER A 419 -14.53 11.05 2.10
C SER A 419 -13.35 11.25 1.16
N LEU A 420 -12.51 12.26 1.38
CA LEU A 420 -11.34 12.58 0.54
C LEU A 420 -10.06 12.48 1.36
N ALA A 421 -9.00 11.97 0.74
CA ALA A 421 -7.67 12.00 1.33
C ALA A 421 -6.59 12.46 0.34
N SER A 422 -5.56 13.15 0.87
CA SER A 422 -4.34 13.42 0.11
C SER A 422 -3.44 12.16 0.02
N ALA A 423 -3.44 11.33 1.06
CA ALA A 423 -2.74 10.06 1.09
C ALA A 423 -3.51 8.98 1.87
N GLN A 424 -3.38 7.73 1.43
CA GLN A 424 -3.87 6.55 2.11
C GLN A 424 -2.69 5.64 2.48
N LEU A 425 -2.62 5.22 3.73
CA LEU A 425 -1.58 4.33 4.23
C LEU A 425 -1.85 2.87 3.85
N THR A 426 -3.12 2.51 3.76
CA THR A 426 -3.60 1.13 3.55
C THR A 426 -4.70 1.11 2.49
N GLY A 427 -4.47 1.84 1.39
CA GLY A 427 -5.41 1.91 0.27
C GLY A 427 -5.75 0.54 -0.31
N ARG A 428 -7.00 0.37 -0.73
CA ARG A 428 -7.54 -0.93 -1.16
C ARG A 428 -7.89 -0.92 -2.64
N GLY A 429 -7.55 -2.01 -3.31
CA GLY A 429 -7.94 -2.35 -4.67
C GLY A 429 -8.76 -3.64 -4.71
N ARG A 430 -9.20 -4.03 -5.91
CA ARG A 430 -10.01 -5.24 -6.11
C ARG A 430 -9.21 -6.51 -5.83
N GLY A 431 -9.85 -7.54 -5.28
CA GLY A 431 -9.24 -8.85 -5.07
C GLY A 431 -8.15 -8.87 -3.99
N GLY A 432 -8.20 -7.95 -3.02
CA GLY A 432 -7.22 -7.84 -1.94
C GLY A 432 -5.95 -7.06 -2.30
N ASN A 433 -5.84 -6.54 -3.52
CA ASN A 433 -4.71 -5.69 -3.92
C ASN A 433 -4.65 -4.40 -3.08
N VAL A 434 -3.45 -3.87 -2.89
CA VAL A 434 -3.26 -2.56 -2.25
C VAL A 434 -3.27 -1.46 -3.31
N TRP A 435 -3.97 -0.37 -3.04
CA TRP A 435 -3.90 0.85 -3.84
C TRP A 435 -2.86 1.81 -3.27
N LEU A 436 -1.98 2.32 -4.13
CA LEU A 436 -0.96 3.28 -3.73
C LEU A 436 -1.38 4.71 -3.91
N SER A 437 -0.98 5.51 -2.92
CA SER A 437 -1.38 6.90 -2.77
C SER A 437 -0.17 7.83 -2.63
N PRO A 438 0.75 7.85 -3.63
CA PRO A 438 1.85 8.81 -3.60
C PRO A 438 1.34 10.27 -3.65
N PRO A 439 2.16 11.24 -3.23
CA PRO A 439 1.78 12.65 -3.29
C PRO A 439 1.30 13.07 -4.69
N GLY A 440 0.21 13.83 -4.74
CA GLY A 440 -0.41 14.29 -5.99
C GLY A 440 -1.50 13.37 -6.55
N CYS A 441 -1.75 12.21 -5.93
CA CYS A 441 -2.93 11.40 -6.23
C CYS A 441 -4.19 11.99 -5.61
N LEU A 442 -5.28 12.00 -6.36
CA LEU A 442 -6.63 12.17 -5.81
C LEU A 442 -7.13 10.80 -5.30
N GLN A 443 -7.54 10.71 -4.03
CA GLN A 443 -8.19 9.52 -3.47
C GLN A 443 -9.47 9.92 -2.76
N PHE A 444 -10.59 9.30 -3.11
CA PHE A 444 -11.85 9.55 -2.43
C PHE A 444 -12.73 8.32 -2.40
N SER A 445 -13.67 8.32 -1.47
CA SER A 445 -14.79 7.39 -1.42
C SER A 445 -16.09 8.17 -1.24
N LEU A 446 -17.07 7.88 -2.10
CA LEU A 446 -18.39 8.49 -2.04
C LEU A 446 -19.39 7.49 -1.45
N LEU A 447 -20.04 7.88 -0.36
CA LEU A 447 -21.13 7.13 0.26
C LEU A 447 -22.47 7.58 -0.32
N LEU A 448 -23.21 6.65 -0.91
CA LEU A 448 -24.56 6.83 -1.45
C LEU A 448 -25.50 5.79 -0.85
N ARG A 449 -26.77 6.16 -0.67
CA ARG A 449 -27.83 5.23 -0.31
C ARG A 449 -28.98 5.38 -1.29
N VAL A 450 -29.37 4.28 -1.94
CA VAL A 450 -30.39 4.28 -2.99
C VAL A 450 -31.44 3.21 -2.68
N PRO A 451 -32.75 3.49 -2.78
CA PRO A 451 -33.78 2.46 -2.68
C PRO A 451 -33.64 1.40 -3.79
N LEU A 452 -33.88 0.13 -3.47
CA LEU A 452 -33.86 -0.95 -4.48
C LEU A 452 -34.99 -0.81 -5.50
N SER A 453 -36.04 -0.03 -5.19
CA SER A 453 -37.09 0.35 -6.14
C SER A 453 -36.57 1.25 -7.25
N ALA A 454 -35.62 2.14 -6.94
CA ALA A 454 -35.00 3.05 -7.91
C ALA A 454 -33.79 2.41 -8.60
N LEU A 455 -32.97 1.65 -7.87
CA LEU A 455 -31.82 0.93 -8.41
C LEU A 455 -31.90 -0.58 -8.07
N PRO A 456 -32.53 -1.38 -8.95
CA PRO A 456 -32.63 -2.84 -8.75
C PRO A 456 -31.26 -3.50 -8.62
N ALA A 457 -31.18 -4.58 -7.83
CA ALA A 457 -29.93 -5.27 -7.54
C ALA A 457 -29.17 -5.72 -8.81
N THR A 458 -29.90 -6.13 -9.85
CA THR A 458 -29.36 -6.55 -11.14
C THR A 458 -28.65 -5.43 -11.92
N LYS A 459 -28.90 -4.16 -11.58
CA LYS A 459 -28.30 -2.99 -12.24
C LYS A 459 -27.16 -2.36 -11.46
N ILE A 460 -26.89 -2.79 -10.22
CA ILE A 460 -25.85 -2.21 -9.36
C ILE A 460 -24.45 -2.28 -10.00
N VAL A 461 -24.17 -3.32 -10.77
CA VAL A 461 -22.88 -3.46 -11.47
C VAL A 461 -22.56 -2.26 -12.38
N PHE A 462 -23.59 -1.60 -12.93
CA PHE A 462 -23.42 -0.45 -13.80
C PHE A 462 -22.95 0.81 -13.06
N VAL A 463 -23.10 0.88 -11.73
CA VAL A 463 -22.60 2.02 -10.94
C VAL A 463 -21.10 2.20 -11.15
N GLN A 464 -20.33 1.11 -11.11
CA GLN A 464 -18.88 1.17 -11.34
C GLN A 464 -18.53 1.72 -12.73
N TYR A 465 -19.33 1.37 -13.73
CA TYR A 465 -19.13 1.79 -15.11
C TYR A 465 -19.49 3.26 -15.31
N LEU A 466 -20.57 3.72 -14.68
CA LEU A 466 -20.96 5.13 -14.68
C LEU A 466 -19.88 6.01 -14.04
N PHE A 467 -19.27 5.56 -12.94
CA PHE A 467 -18.16 6.28 -12.33
C PHE A 467 -16.90 6.27 -13.22
N ALA A 468 -16.61 5.18 -13.92
CA ALA A 468 -15.50 5.13 -14.87
C ALA A 468 -15.68 6.13 -16.01
N LEU A 469 -16.90 6.23 -16.53
CA LEU A 469 -17.26 7.21 -17.55
C LEU A 469 -17.18 8.64 -17.01
N ALA A 470 -17.73 8.90 -15.81
CA ALA A 470 -17.70 10.22 -15.19
C ALA A 470 -16.26 10.73 -14.99
N ILE A 471 -15.34 9.89 -14.54
CA ILE A 471 -13.93 10.27 -14.37
C ILE A 471 -13.26 10.49 -15.74
N ALA A 472 -13.51 9.61 -16.72
CA ALA A 472 -12.96 9.78 -18.06
C ALA A 472 -13.46 11.06 -18.75
N GLU A 473 -14.72 11.44 -18.54
CA GLU A 473 -15.29 12.71 -19.00
C GLU A 473 -14.70 13.91 -18.26
N ALA A 474 -14.54 13.82 -16.94
CA ALA A 474 -13.88 14.88 -16.17
C ALA A 474 -12.45 15.14 -16.65
N CYS A 475 -11.70 14.11 -17.05
CA CYS A 475 -10.36 14.25 -17.62
C CYS A 475 -10.33 15.11 -18.89
N ARG A 476 -11.40 15.16 -19.70
CA ARG A 476 -11.46 15.97 -20.94
C ARG A 476 -11.68 17.46 -20.69
N THR A 477 -12.00 17.85 -19.48
CA THR A 477 -12.16 19.26 -19.17
C THR A 477 -10.81 19.99 -19.22
N ASP A 478 -10.78 21.20 -19.80
CA ASP A 478 -9.60 22.10 -19.89
C ASP A 478 -8.86 22.33 -18.58
N GLY A 479 -9.58 22.50 -17.47
CA GLY A 479 -9.01 22.61 -16.13
C GLY A 479 -8.43 21.32 -15.54
N VAL A 480 -8.60 20.18 -16.21
CA VAL A 480 -8.11 18.87 -15.79
C VAL A 480 -6.98 18.45 -16.71
N LEU A 481 -7.24 17.70 -17.78
CA LEU A 481 -6.22 17.41 -18.82
C LEU A 481 -6.50 18.15 -20.13
N GLY A 482 -7.67 18.75 -20.28
CA GLY A 482 -8.15 19.30 -21.55
C GLY A 482 -8.53 18.23 -22.56
N GLU A 483 -9.15 18.65 -23.66
CA GLU A 483 -9.69 17.74 -24.67
C GLU A 483 -8.58 16.88 -25.28
N GLU A 484 -7.42 17.47 -25.56
CA GLU A 484 -6.33 16.77 -26.25
C GLU A 484 -5.75 15.61 -25.42
N ALA A 485 -5.35 15.87 -24.16
CA ALA A 485 -4.79 14.83 -23.30
C ALA A 485 -5.87 13.97 -22.63
N GLY A 486 -7.02 14.54 -22.29
CA GLY A 486 -8.16 13.82 -21.73
C GLY A 486 -8.76 12.82 -22.72
N SER A 487 -8.76 13.12 -24.02
CA SER A 487 -9.18 12.18 -25.06
C SER A 487 -8.23 11.00 -25.24
N ARG A 488 -7.09 10.95 -24.53
CA ARG A 488 -6.20 9.76 -24.45
C ARG A 488 -6.49 8.88 -23.24
N VAL A 489 -7.39 9.28 -22.35
CA VAL A 489 -7.87 8.45 -21.24
C VAL A 489 -8.85 7.39 -21.75
N ARG A 490 -8.61 6.13 -21.41
CA ARG A 490 -9.37 4.95 -21.80
C ARG A 490 -9.77 4.16 -20.57
N ILE A 491 -10.93 3.53 -20.64
CA ILE A 491 -11.41 2.59 -19.62
C ILE A 491 -10.96 1.19 -20.02
N LYS A 492 -10.18 0.54 -19.16
CA LYS A 492 -9.96 -0.89 -19.22
C LYS A 492 -10.96 -1.55 -18.28
N TRP A 493 -11.98 -2.16 -18.87
CA TRP A 493 -13.03 -2.83 -18.11
C TRP A 493 -12.45 -3.92 -17.18
N PRO A 494 -13.02 -4.08 -15.98
CA PRO A 494 -14.26 -3.43 -15.51
C PRO A 494 -14.06 -2.12 -14.74
N ASN A 495 -12.85 -1.75 -14.34
CA ASN A 495 -12.66 -0.75 -13.27
C ASN A 495 -11.38 0.10 -13.33
N ASP A 496 -10.57 -0.05 -14.37
CA ASP A 496 -9.29 0.65 -14.46
C ASP A 496 -9.33 1.79 -15.49
N LEU A 497 -8.65 2.88 -15.17
CA LEU A 497 -8.42 4.00 -16.07
C LEU A 497 -6.98 3.97 -16.56
N TYR A 498 -6.79 4.09 -17.88
CA TYR A 498 -5.48 4.12 -18.52
C TYR A 498 -5.34 5.38 -19.35
N ALA A 499 -4.14 5.97 -19.37
CA ALA A 499 -3.77 6.96 -20.37
C ALA A 499 -2.90 6.29 -21.43
N ILE A 500 -3.13 6.66 -22.69
CA ILE A 500 -2.21 6.38 -23.78
C ILE A 500 -1.19 7.52 -23.83
N THR A 501 0.09 7.22 -23.64
CA THR A 501 1.16 8.22 -23.71
C THR A 501 1.50 8.56 -25.17
N PRO A 502 2.25 9.65 -25.44
CA PRO A 502 2.60 10.05 -26.81
C PRO A 502 3.37 8.97 -27.60
N ASP A 503 4.15 8.13 -26.92
CA ASP A 503 4.87 6.97 -27.47
C ASP A 503 3.98 5.71 -27.62
N GLY A 504 2.68 5.81 -27.34
CA GLY A 504 1.71 4.73 -27.51
C GLY A 504 1.61 3.75 -26.34
N GLU A 505 2.38 3.94 -25.27
CA GLU A 505 2.35 3.10 -24.07
C GLU A 505 1.02 3.29 -23.30
N ARG A 506 0.47 2.21 -22.74
CA ARG A 506 -0.74 2.27 -21.91
C ARG A 506 -0.35 2.27 -20.45
N LYS A 507 -0.56 3.39 -19.75
CA LYS A 507 -0.27 3.53 -18.31
C LYS A 507 -1.53 3.59 -17.51
N LYS A 508 -1.63 2.77 -16.46
CA LYS A 508 -2.74 2.85 -15.51
C LYS A 508 -2.65 4.16 -14.73
N ILE A 509 -3.68 4.99 -14.85
CA ILE A 509 -3.77 6.30 -14.20
C ILE A 509 -4.86 6.37 -13.15
N GLY A 510 -5.65 5.30 -12.95
CA GLY A 510 -6.68 5.29 -11.94
C GLY A 510 -7.38 3.95 -11.80
N GLY A 511 -8.18 3.84 -10.76
CA GLY A 511 -8.95 2.65 -10.46
C GLY A 511 -10.19 3.00 -9.66
N ILE A 512 -11.23 2.21 -9.85
CA ILE A 512 -12.50 2.33 -9.13
C ILE A 512 -12.75 1.03 -8.38
N LEU A 513 -13.30 1.14 -7.19
CA LEU A 513 -13.73 0.03 -6.36
C LEU A 513 -15.09 0.37 -5.75
N VAL A 514 -16.13 -0.37 -6.10
CA VAL A 514 -17.47 -0.21 -5.53
C VAL A 514 -17.72 -1.33 -4.52
N ASN A 515 -18.02 -0.95 -3.28
CA ASN A 515 -18.50 -1.85 -2.25
C ASN A 515 -19.99 -1.60 -2.01
N THR A 516 -20.76 -2.69 -1.88
CA THR A 516 -22.22 -2.62 -1.71
C THR A 516 -22.66 -3.38 -0.48
N SER A 517 -23.53 -2.76 0.33
CA SER A 517 -24.22 -3.38 1.46
C SER A 517 -25.74 -3.28 1.22
N PHE A 518 -26.49 -4.32 1.57
CA PHE A 518 -27.93 -4.40 1.35
C PHE A 518 -28.65 -4.47 2.69
N GLY A 519 -29.64 -3.61 2.89
CA GLY A 519 -30.43 -3.58 4.13
C GLY A 519 -31.69 -2.75 4.00
N ALA A 520 -32.78 -3.17 4.65
CA ALA A 520 -34.05 -2.44 4.74
C ALA A 520 -34.60 -1.92 3.39
N GLY A 521 -34.52 -2.73 2.33
CA GLY A 521 -35.00 -2.36 0.99
C GLY A 521 -34.15 -1.31 0.25
N LYS A 522 -32.96 -1.00 0.78
CA LYS A 522 -32.01 -0.03 0.23
C LYS A 522 -30.66 -0.70 -0.04
N VAL A 523 -29.89 -0.09 -0.92
CA VAL A 523 -28.47 -0.40 -1.14
C VAL A 523 -27.62 0.77 -0.67
N GLU A 524 -26.61 0.47 0.12
CA GLU A 524 -25.52 1.37 0.48
C GLU A 524 -24.36 1.12 -0.46
N LEU A 525 -23.90 2.17 -1.13
CA LEU A 525 -22.83 2.12 -2.11
C LEU A 525 -21.66 2.96 -1.57
N VAL A 526 -20.51 2.34 -1.39
CA VAL A 526 -19.25 3.04 -1.12
C VAL A 526 -18.39 2.96 -2.38
N VAL A 527 -18.38 4.05 -3.14
CA VAL A 527 -17.65 4.15 -4.41
C VAL A 527 -16.29 4.79 -4.17
N GLY A 528 -15.26 3.95 -4.06
CA GLY A 528 -13.86 4.38 -3.98
C GLY A 528 -13.31 4.65 -5.37
N ALA A 529 -12.64 5.78 -5.55
CA ALA A 529 -11.89 6.08 -6.77
C ALA A 529 -10.55 6.72 -6.40
N SER A 530 -9.54 6.37 -7.18
CA SER A 530 -8.25 7.02 -7.05
C SER A 530 -7.53 7.15 -8.37
N SER A 531 -6.72 8.21 -8.48
CA SER A 531 -5.84 8.48 -9.60
C SER A 531 -4.37 8.21 -9.23
N ALA A 532 -3.56 7.87 -10.22
CA ALA A 532 -2.11 7.78 -10.11
C ALA A 532 -1.50 9.19 -10.18
N PRO A 533 -0.30 9.41 -9.63
CA PRO A 533 0.29 10.74 -9.64
C PRO A 533 0.71 11.11 -11.06
N HIS A 534 0.65 12.40 -11.40
CA HIS A 534 1.37 12.93 -12.56
C HIS A 534 2.88 12.84 -12.27
N SER A 535 3.49 11.69 -12.56
CA SER A 535 4.96 11.63 -12.65
C SER A 535 5.42 12.58 -13.77
N ARG A 536 6.58 13.23 -13.62
CA ARG A 536 7.20 14.06 -14.70
C ARG A 536 7.34 13.34 -16.06
N ARG A 537 7.13 12.01 -16.12
CA ARG A 537 7.13 11.17 -17.34
C ARG A 537 5.75 10.92 -17.95
N LEU A 538 4.66 11.34 -17.30
CA LEU A 538 3.32 11.37 -17.90
C LEU A 538 3.12 12.75 -18.55
N THR A 539 4.07 13.16 -19.39
CA THR A 539 3.91 14.35 -20.22
C THR A 539 2.93 13.96 -21.33
N LEU A 540 1.65 14.22 -21.10
CA LEU A 540 0.61 13.98 -22.09
C LEU A 540 0.58 15.09 -23.14
N THR A 541 1.40 16.13 -23.03
CA THR A 541 1.53 17.25 -23.98
C THR A 541 3.01 17.48 -24.33
N SER A 542 3.31 18.03 -25.52
CA SER A 542 4.71 18.29 -25.94
C SER A 542 5.34 19.54 -25.31
N THR A 543 4.56 20.34 -24.57
CA THR A 543 5.01 21.59 -23.94
C THR A 543 5.46 21.35 -22.50
N SER A 544 6.70 21.71 -22.21
CA SER A 544 7.49 21.38 -21.02
C SER A 544 7.11 22.12 -19.71
N THR A 545 5.83 22.31 -19.41
CA THR A 545 5.38 22.92 -18.14
C THR A 545 4.63 21.90 -17.28
N PRO A 546 5.24 21.36 -16.21
CA PRO A 546 4.57 20.50 -15.25
C PRO A 546 3.84 21.37 -14.23
N THR A 547 2.62 21.80 -14.55
CA THR A 547 1.76 22.56 -13.63
C THR A 547 0.52 21.76 -13.26
N PHE A 548 0.73 20.64 -12.55
CA PHE A 548 -0.26 20.07 -11.64
C PHE A 548 0.18 20.38 -10.20
N TYR A 549 0.12 21.66 -9.83
CA TYR A 549 0.24 22.09 -8.43
C TYR A 549 -1.11 22.65 -7.97
N ARG A 550 -1.60 22.14 -6.83
CA ARG A 550 -2.69 22.62 -5.96
C ARG A 550 -4.09 22.87 -6.57
N ALA A 551 -4.24 23.48 -7.74
CA ALA A 551 -5.53 23.87 -8.33
C ALA A 551 -6.21 22.74 -9.16
N GLY A 552 -5.43 21.93 -9.87
CA GLY A 552 -5.96 20.88 -10.76
C GLY A 552 -6.66 19.72 -10.05
N THR A 553 -6.24 19.39 -8.82
CA THR A 553 -6.84 18.31 -8.01
C THR A 553 -8.25 18.69 -7.55
N ASN A 554 -8.47 19.94 -7.16
CA ASN A 554 -9.79 20.47 -6.79
C ASN A 554 -10.73 20.49 -8.01
N MET A 555 -10.24 20.91 -9.17
CA MET A 555 -11.06 21.03 -10.38
C MET A 555 -11.42 19.67 -11.01
N ALA A 556 -10.49 18.70 -11.02
CA ALA A 556 -10.74 17.33 -11.49
C ALA A 556 -11.74 16.56 -10.60
N PHE A 557 -11.62 16.77 -9.30
CA PHE A 557 -12.49 16.18 -8.29
C PHE A 557 -13.91 16.74 -8.37
N THR A 558 -14.03 18.07 -8.31
CA THR A 558 -15.30 18.78 -8.42
C THR A 558 -16.07 18.36 -9.67
N ARG A 559 -15.40 18.32 -10.83
CA ARG A 559 -16.08 17.99 -12.08
C ARG A 559 -16.46 16.51 -12.17
N SER A 560 -15.67 15.60 -11.61
CA SER A 560 -16.04 14.17 -11.49
C SER A 560 -17.25 13.97 -10.58
N CYS A 561 -17.27 14.66 -9.43
CA CYS A 561 -18.39 14.66 -8.49
C CYS A 561 -19.67 15.25 -9.10
N VAL A 562 -19.56 16.31 -9.89
CA VAL A 562 -20.71 16.92 -10.59
C VAL A 562 -21.20 16.05 -11.76
N HIS A 563 -20.31 15.34 -12.48
CA HIS A 563 -20.75 14.35 -13.48
C HIS A 563 -21.53 13.21 -12.82
N ALA A 564 -21.11 12.75 -11.64
CA ALA A 564 -21.88 11.79 -10.85
C ALA A 564 -23.20 12.40 -10.30
N ALA A 565 -23.24 13.70 -9.96
CA ALA A 565 -24.43 14.38 -9.47
C ALA A 565 -25.57 14.50 -10.50
N ARG A 566 -25.27 14.51 -11.82
CA ARG A 566 -26.30 14.48 -12.87
C ARG A 566 -27.17 13.21 -12.80
N LEU A 567 -26.64 12.10 -12.27
CA LEU A 567 -27.38 10.86 -12.07
C LEU A 567 -28.38 10.92 -10.89
N GLN A 568 -28.24 11.88 -9.97
CA GLN A 568 -29.22 12.10 -8.90
C GLN A 568 -30.49 12.83 -9.38
N GLY A 569 -30.45 13.54 -10.50
CA GLY A 569 -31.59 14.28 -11.05
C GLY A 569 -32.41 13.55 -12.11
N VAL A 570 -32.09 12.28 -12.38
CA VAL A 570 -32.79 11.43 -13.38
C VAL A 570 -33.42 10.18 -12.72
N ALA A 571 -33.43 10.13 -11.38
CA ALA A 571 -34.06 9.07 -10.60
C ALA A 571 -35.38 9.53 -9.98
#